data_AF-A0A1V9ZKI4-F1
#
_entry.id   AF-A0A1V9ZKI4-F1
#
_cell.length_a   1.000
_cell.length_b   1.000
_cell.length_c   1.000
_cell.angle_alpha   90.00
_cell.angle_beta   90.00
_cell.angle_gamma   90.00
#
_symmetry.space_group_name_H-M   'P 1'
#
loop_
_entity.id
_entity.type
_entity.pdbx_description
1 polymer ?
#
loop_
_entity_poly.entity_id
_entity_poly.type
_entity_poly.pdbx_seq_one_letter_code
_entity_poly.pdbx_strand_id
1 'polypeptide(L)'
;MVKQFSVVYIPAEDGKELEEWRIDLPSDIDGQISCLTERLRQHFKQQSGGATSAEQRETFRQQILSQMPKGSEMNDEVMSMMLQMDSLVDSVPLITNSPSAKHIGVNLYVDDKGTAKNLPINMRASAIAQACGRMLEVRGDAFIGRVFDNDDAFVRMDFKLSEINADAEWIKIAQNQTNPKAAAPVTSGRVCASPSCSSKGIHRCSRCQAEYYCSVDCQKSHWRVHKLSCKKP
;
A
#
# COMPACT_ATOMS: atom_id res chain seq x y z
N MET A 1 -0.91 -32.18 4.80
CA MET A 1 -1.74 -31.12 4.18
C MET A 1 -0.83 -29.96 3.86
N VAL A 2 -0.82 -29.51 2.61
CA VAL A 2 -0.10 -28.29 2.21
C VAL A 2 -0.82 -27.11 2.85
N LYS A 3 -0.11 -26.25 3.58
CA LYS A 3 -0.69 -25.01 4.11
C LYS A 3 -0.95 -24.07 2.94
N GLN A 4 -1.93 -23.21 3.06
CA GLN A 4 -2.27 -22.23 2.03
C GLN A 4 -2.52 -20.87 2.67
N PHE A 5 -2.39 -19.81 1.87
CA PHE A 5 -2.79 -18.46 2.23
C PHE A 5 -3.59 -17.83 1.09
N SER A 6 -4.36 -16.81 1.44
CA SER A 6 -5.28 -16.11 0.54
C SER A 6 -4.69 -14.77 0.11
N VAL A 7 -4.85 -14.43 -1.17
CA VAL A 7 -4.60 -13.10 -1.73
C VAL A 7 -5.80 -12.66 -2.55
N VAL A 8 -5.98 -11.35 -2.71
CA VAL A 8 -7.06 -10.81 -3.54
C VAL A 8 -6.54 -10.48 -4.92
N TYR A 9 -7.15 -11.05 -5.94
CA TYR A 9 -6.93 -10.73 -7.34
C TYR A 9 -7.92 -9.66 -7.80
N ILE A 10 -7.40 -8.65 -8.48
CA ILE A 10 -8.13 -7.51 -9.02
C ILE A 10 -7.90 -7.47 -10.53
N PRO A 11 -8.80 -8.09 -11.33
CA PRO A 11 -8.71 -8.04 -12.77
C PRO A 11 -8.76 -6.59 -13.27
N ALA A 12 -8.04 -6.27 -14.35
CA ALA A 12 -8.13 -4.98 -15.03
C ALA A 12 -9.42 -4.82 -15.85
N GLU A 13 -10.04 -5.94 -16.20
CA GLU A 13 -11.27 -5.95 -16.99
C GLU A 13 -12.47 -5.58 -16.11
N ASP A 14 -13.16 -4.49 -16.47
CA ASP A 14 -14.27 -3.94 -15.68
C ASP A 14 -15.42 -4.95 -15.44
N GLY A 15 -15.68 -5.85 -16.40
CA GLY A 15 -16.73 -6.86 -16.31
C GLY A 15 -16.41 -8.05 -15.41
N LYS A 16 -15.16 -8.19 -14.94
CA LYS A 16 -14.75 -9.29 -14.05
C LYS A 16 -14.75 -8.84 -12.59
N GLU A 17 -15.31 -9.69 -11.72
CA GLU A 17 -15.33 -9.46 -10.28
C GLU A 17 -13.95 -9.69 -9.66
N LEU A 18 -13.70 -9.11 -8.48
CA LEU A 18 -12.51 -9.43 -7.70
C LEU A 18 -12.62 -10.87 -7.18
N GLU A 19 -11.49 -11.57 -7.13
CA GLU A 19 -11.44 -12.97 -6.71
C GLU A 19 -10.49 -13.16 -5.54
N GLU A 20 -10.75 -14.20 -4.74
CA GLU A 20 -9.81 -14.68 -3.74
C GLU A 20 -9.02 -15.86 -4.29
N TRP A 21 -7.70 -15.72 -4.35
CA TRP A 21 -6.80 -16.77 -4.80
C TRP A 21 -6.13 -17.43 -3.61
N ARG A 22 -6.17 -18.77 -3.59
CA ARG A 22 -5.40 -19.58 -2.64
C ARG A 22 -4.08 -20.00 -3.25
N ILE A 23 -3.02 -19.80 -2.50
CA ILE A 23 -1.64 -20.11 -2.90
C ILE A 23 -1.06 -21.08 -1.88
N ASP A 24 -0.40 -22.11 -2.39
CA ASP A 24 0.33 -23.06 -1.56
C ASP A 24 1.46 -22.35 -0.83
N LEU A 25 1.57 -22.62 0.47
CA LEU A 25 2.58 -22.07 1.36
C LEU A 25 3.69 -23.11 1.55
N PRO A 26 4.89 -22.91 0.98
CA PRO A 26 6.02 -23.78 1.21
C PRO A 26 6.42 -23.82 2.69
N SER A 27 7.05 -24.92 3.11
CA SER A 27 7.50 -25.07 4.50
C SER A 27 8.80 -24.33 4.81
N ASP A 28 9.65 -24.12 3.80
CA ASP A 28 10.92 -23.40 3.90
C ASP A 28 10.73 -21.89 3.67
N ILE A 29 11.62 -21.08 4.25
CA ILE A 29 11.50 -19.62 4.24
C ILE A 29 11.68 -19.06 2.82
N ASP A 30 12.66 -19.56 2.07
CA ASP A 30 12.94 -19.09 0.70
C ASP A 30 11.72 -19.27 -0.21
N GLY A 31 11.09 -20.44 -0.15
CA GLY A 31 9.85 -20.72 -0.86
C GLY A 31 8.68 -19.83 -0.41
N GLN A 32 8.55 -19.54 0.89
CA GLN A 32 7.50 -18.61 1.35
C GLN A 32 7.69 -17.19 0.81
N ILE A 33 8.95 -16.74 0.69
CA ILE A 33 9.30 -15.44 0.14
C ILE A 33 8.92 -15.39 -1.35
N SER A 34 9.31 -16.40 -2.14
CA SER A 34 9.18 -16.37 -3.60
C SER A 34 7.84 -16.88 -4.16
N CYS A 35 7.10 -17.75 -3.45
CA CYS A 35 5.93 -18.46 -3.98
C CYS A 35 4.88 -17.55 -4.64
N LEU A 36 4.58 -16.40 -4.03
CA LEU A 36 3.63 -15.44 -4.60
C LEU A 36 4.19 -14.79 -5.86
N THR A 37 5.40 -14.23 -5.79
CA THR A 37 5.97 -13.46 -6.91
C THR A 37 6.28 -14.35 -8.11
N GLU A 38 6.62 -15.62 -7.91
CA GLU A 38 6.77 -16.61 -8.98
C GLU A 38 5.43 -16.89 -9.69
N ARG A 39 4.36 -17.11 -8.92
CA ARG A 39 3.02 -17.33 -9.50
C ARG A 39 2.51 -16.11 -10.25
N LEU A 40 2.67 -14.92 -9.68
CA LEU A 40 2.22 -13.68 -10.32
C LEU A 40 3.03 -13.36 -11.58
N ARG A 41 4.34 -13.63 -11.57
CA ARG A 41 5.20 -13.53 -12.75
C ARG A 41 4.67 -14.38 -13.91
N GLN A 42 4.28 -15.62 -13.64
CA GLN A 42 3.71 -16.51 -14.65
C GLN A 42 2.36 -15.96 -15.19
N HIS A 43 1.52 -15.41 -14.32
CA HIS A 43 0.26 -14.76 -14.71
C HIS A 43 0.49 -13.57 -15.66
N PHE A 44 1.37 -12.63 -15.27
CA PHE A 44 1.67 -11.45 -16.09
C PHE A 44 2.35 -11.80 -17.42
N LYS A 45 3.16 -12.86 -17.46
CA LYS A 45 3.71 -13.38 -18.71
C LYS A 45 2.64 -13.84 -19.68
N GLN A 46 1.59 -14.53 -19.18
CA GLN A 46 0.49 -15.00 -20.03
C GLN A 46 -0.36 -13.84 -20.60
N GLN A 47 -0.52 -12.75 -19.84
CA GLN A 47 -1.25 -11.57 -20.31
C GLN A 47 -0.48 -10.75 -21.36
N SER A 48 0.84 -10.96 -21.46
CA SER A 48 1.69 -10.32 -22.47
C SER A 48 1.40 -10.81 -23.90
N GLY A 49 0.54 -11.83 -24.05
CA GLY A 49 0.06 -12.36 -25.33
C GLY A 49 -1.20 -11.66 -25.89
N GLY A 50 -1.74 -10.65 -25.21
CA GLY A 50 -2.83 -9.83 -25.74
C GLY A 50 -2.36 -9.03 -26.97
N ALA A 51 -3.03 -9.23 -28.11
CA ALA A 51 -2.65 -8.69 -29.40
C ALA A 51 -2.35 -7.17 -29.37
N THR A 52 -1.07 -6.80 -29.43
CA THR A 52 -0.66 -5.45 -29.81
C THR A 52 -0.99 -5.22 -31.29
N SER A 53 -1.66 -4.12 -31.61
CA SER A 53 -1.88 -3.72 -33.00
C SER A 53 -0.54 -3.50 -33.70
N ALA A 54 -0.51 -3.64 -35.04
CA ALA A 54 0.72 -3.41 -35.82
C ALA A 54 1.34 -2.03 -35.55
N GLU A 55 0.49 -1.03 -35.31
CA GLU A 55 0.86 0.35 -34.97
C GLU A 55 1.53 0.46 -33.59
N GLN A 56 1.06 -0.34 -32.61
CA GLN A 56 1.63 -0.41 -31.26
C GLN A 56 2.99 -1.10 -31.25
N ARG A 57 3.16 -2.15 -32.06
CA ARG A 57 4.46 -2.82 -32.24
C ARG A 57 5.48 -1.86 -32.83
N GLU A 58 5.09 -1.06 -33.82
CA GLU A 58 5.99 -0.09 -34.46
C GLU A 58 6.39 1.04 -33.52
N THR A 59 5.46 1.57 -32.72
CA THR A 59 5.77 2.65 -31.76
C THR A 59 6.77 2.19 -30.70
N PHE A 60 6.56 1.00 -30.14
CA PHE A 60 7.50 0.40 -29.19
C PHE A 60 8.84 0.06 -29.85
N ARG A 61 8.82 -0.35 -31.14
CA ARG A 61 10.03 -0.58 -31.96
C ARG A 61 10.89 0.66 -32.07
N GLN A 62 10.30 1.79 -32.43
CA GLN A 62 10.99 3.07 -32.55
C GLN A 62 11.57 3.54 -31.21
N GLN A 63 10.85 3.31 -30.11
CA GLN A 63 11.29 3.72 -28.78
C GLN A 63 12.52 2.94 -28.28
N ILE A 64 12.57 1.61 -28.49
CA ILE A 64 13.73 0.78 -28.16
C ILE A 64 14.93 1.12 -29.07
N LEU A 65 14.70 1.28 -30.39
CA LEU A 65 15.75 1.64 -31.35
C LEU A 65 16.42 2.98 -31.01
N SER A 66 15.68 3.92 -30.42
CA SER A 66 16.22 5.21 -29.96
C SER A 66 17.27 5.08 -28.84
N GLN A 67 17.24 3.97 -28.09
CA GLN A 67 18.16 3.69 -26.98
C GLN A 67 19.30 2.73 -27.38
N MET A 68 19.24 2.16 -28.58
CA MET A 68 20.25 1.22 -29.08
C MET A 68 21.32 1.90 -29.94
N PRO A 69 22.51 1.29 -30.07
CA PRO A 69 23.55 1.77 -30.97
C PRO A 69 23.05 1.89 -32.42
N LYS A 70 23.49 2.95 -33.11
CA LYS A 70 23.15 3.18 -34.52
C LYS A 70 23.57 1.97 -35.38
N GLY A 71 22.61 1.41 -36.11
CA GLY A 71 22.81 0.23 -36.97
C GLY A 71 22.29 -1.09 -36.40
N SER A 72 21.65 -1.07 -35.22
CA SER A 72 20.99 -2.25 -34.66
C SER A 72 19.70 -2.55 -35.42
N GLU A 73 19.56 -3.76 -35.97
CA GLU A 73 18.30 -4.26 -36.52
C GLU A 73 17.51 -4.99 -35.43
N MET A 74 16.22 -4.66 -35.31
CA MET A 74 15.34 -5.29 -34.34
C MET A 74 14.20 -5.93 -35.11
N ASN A 75 14.21 -7.26 -35.30
CA ASN A 75 13.15 -7.98 -36.00
C ASN A 75 12.00 -8.35 -35.07
N ASP A 76 10.91 -8.89 -35.62
CA ASP A 76 9.71 -9.22 -34.83
C ASP A 76 9.94 -10.34 -33.80
N GLU A 77 10.89 -11.24 -34.07
CA GLU A 77 11.32 -12.28 -33.12
C GLU A 77 12.08 -11.69 -31.93
N VAL A 78 13.04 -10.79 -32.17
CA VAL A 78 13.76 -10.07 -31.11
C VAL A 78 12.81 -9.19 -30.31
N MET A 79 11.83 -8.55 -30.96
CA MET A 79 10.79 -7.78 -30.30
C MET A 79 9.91 -8.66 -29.40
N SER A 80 9.43 -9.78 -29.93
CA SER A 80 8.66 -10.76 -29.16
C SER A 80 9.49 -11.29 -28.00
N MET A 81 10.75 -11.62 -28.20
CA MET A 81 11.67 -12.03 -27.15
C MET A 81 11.83 -10.95 -26.09
N MET A 82 11.97 -9.67 -26.44
CA MET A 82 12.10 -8.55 -25.49
C MET A 82 10.82 -8.29 -24.69
N LEU A 83 9.65 -8.40 -25.32
CA LEU A 83 8.35 -8.31 -24.63
C LEU A 83 8.10 -9.53 -23.74
N GLN A 84 8.65 -10.69 -24.11
CA GLN A 84 8.61 -11.94 -23.35
C GLN A 84 9.74 -12.07 -22.32
N MET A 85 10.78 -11.22 -22.35
CA MET A 85 11.80 -11.16 -21.31
C MET A 85 11.12 -10.88 -19.98
N ASP A 86 11.48 -11.65 -18.97
CA ASP A 86 10.70 -11.85 -17.74
C ASP A 86 10.09 -10.54 -17.24
N SER A 87 8.76 -10.45 -17.32
CA SER A 87 8.02 -9.42 -16.61
C SER A 87 8.27 -9.65 -15.13
N LEU A 88 8.66 -8.61 -14.42
CA LEU A 88 8.86 -8.71 -12.99
C LEU A 88 7.55 -8.39 -12.28
N VAL A 89 7.48 -8.82 -11.04
CA VAL A 89 6.40 -8.41 -10.15
C VAL A 89 6.93 -7.22 -9.38
N ASP A 90 6.37 -6.05 -9.64
CA ASP A 90 6.60 -4.90 -8.78
C ASP A 90 5.70 -5.01 -7.55
N SER A 91 6.25 -4.67 -6.39
CA SER A 91 5.58 -4.78 -5.08
C SER A 91 5.50 -3.40 -4.46
N VAL A 92 4.35 -2.76 -4.61
CA VAL A 92 4.07 -1.47 -4.01
C VAL A 92 3.53 -1.69 -2.60
N PRO A 93 4.26 -1.32 -1.53
CA PRO A 93 3.70 -1.43 -0.18
C PRO A 93 2.47 -0.53 -0.10
N LEU A 94 1.34 -1.02 0.40
CA LEU A 94 0.20 -0.21 0.81
C LEU A 94 0.36 0.15 2.30
N ILE A 95 0.64 -0.86 3.12
CA ILE A 95 1.12 -0.73 4.51
C ILE A 95 2.57 -1.19 4.55
N THR A 96 3.46 -0.36 5.09
CA THR A 96 4.83 -0.74 5.41
C THR A 96 4.85 -1.53 6.72
N ASN A 97 5.57 -2.66 6.74
CA ASN A 97 5.78 -3.56 7.88
C ASN A 97 6.67 -2.93 8.97
N SER A 98 6.15 -1.92 9.66
CA SER A 98 6.85 -1.24 10.77
C SER A 98 6.43 -1.79 12.14
N PRO A 99 7.17 -1.49 13.22
CA PRO A 99 6.74 -1.81 14.59
C PRO A 99 5.34 -1.27 14.94
N SER A 100 4.97 -0.08 14.43
CA SER A 100 3.64 0.50 14.65
C SER A 100 2.53 -0.25 13.91
N ALA A 101 2.85 -0.91 12.79
CA ALA A 101 1.96 -1.83 12.08
C ALA A 101 2.09 -3.28 12.58
N LYS A 102 2.74 -3.50 13.75
CA LYS A 102 3.01 -4.83 14.30
C LYS A 102 3.77 -5.74 13.33
N HIS A 103 4.66 -5.14 12.53
CA HIS A 103 5.43 -5.80 11.47
C HIS A 103 4.57 -6.46 10.39
N ILE A 104 3.29 -6.04 10.26
CA ILE A 104 2.41 -6.49 9.19
C ILE A 104 2.52 -5.53 8.02
N GLY A 105 2.87 -6.07 6.86
CA GLY A 105 2.83 -5.39 5.57
C GLY A 105 1.63 -5.84 4.73
N VAL A 106 1.07 -4.90 3.96
CA VAL A 106 0.09 -5.20 2.91
C VAL A 106 0.66 -4.61 1.63
N ASN A 107 0.84 -5.44 0.61
CA ASN A 107 1.47 -5.05 -0.64
C ASN A 107 0.49 -5.21 -1.81
N LEU A 108 0.51 -4.24 -2.72
CA LEU A 108 -0.09 -4.31 -4.04
C LEU A 108 0.97 -4.78 -5.04
N TYR A 109 0.74 -5.94 -5.64
CA TYR A 109 1.60 -6.54 -6.64
C TYR A 109 1.06 -6.26 -8.03
N VAL A 110 1.91 -5.73 -8.91
CA VAL A 110 1.56 -5.33 -10.27
C VAL A 110 2.63 -5.78 -11.27
N ASP A 111 2.28 -5.75 -12.55
CA ASP A 111 3.24 -5.96 -13.64
C ASP A 111 4.14 -4.72 -13.78
N ASP A 112 5.46 -4.89 -13.63
CA ASP A 112 6.44 -3.80 -13.75
C ASP A 112 6.43 -3.14 -15.14
N LYS A 113 5.94 -3.87 -16.14
CA LYS A 113 5.84 -3.44 -17.53
C LYS A 113 4.42 -3.08 -17.94
N GLY A 114 3.47 -2.95 -17.02
CA GLY A 114 2.06 -2.65 -17.36
C GLY A 114 1.89 -1.45 -18.30
N THR A 115 2.64 -0.37 -18.07
CA THR A 115 2.66 0.82 -18.96
C THR A 115 3.30 0.52 -20.31
N ALA A 116 4.45 -0.16 -20.33
CA ALA A 116 5.18 -0.48 -21.57
C ALA A 116 4.40 -1.45 -22.46
N LYS A 117 3.64 -2.37 -21.86
CA LYS A 117 2.69 -3.28 -22.52
C LYS A 117 1.38 -2.59 -22.90
N ASN A 118 1.20 -1.31 -22.53
CA ASN A 118 -0.02 -0.54 -22.74
C ASN A 118 -1.28 -1.27 -22.21
N LEU A 119 -1.16 -1.91 -21.05
CA LEU A 119 -2.29 -2.58 -20.40
C LEU A 119 -3.38 -1.57 -20.02
N PRO A 120 -4.66 -1.97 -19.96
CA PRO A 120 -5.75 -1.09 -19.54
C PRO A 120 -5.54 -0.58 -18.12
N ILE A 121 -6.04 0.62 -17.84
CA ILE A 121 -6.03 1.18 -16.48
C ILE A 121 -6.97 0.35 -15.61
N ASN A 122 -6.45 -0.20 -14.52
CA ASN A 122 -7.23 -0.90 -13.53
C ASN A 122 -7.76 0.11 -12.51
N MET A 123 -8.96 0.65 -12.80
CA MET A 123 -9.60 1.68 -11.98
C MET A 123 -9.82 1.21 -10.54
N ARG A 124 -10.14 -0.07 -10.34
CA ARG A 124 -10.39 -0.64 -9.01
C ARG A 124 -9.11 -0.73 -8.19
N ALA A 125 -8.03 -1.26 -8.75
CA ALA A 125 -6.73 -1.31 -8.06
C ALA A 125 -6.18 0.10 -7.77
N SER A 126 -6.31 1.01 -8.73
CA SER A 126 -5.90 2.42 -8.56
C SER A 126 -6.69 3.10 -7.45
N ALA A 127 -8.01 2.88 -7.38
CA ALA A 127 -8.86 3.42 -6.31
C ALA A 127 -8.49 2.87 -4.93
N ILE A 128 -8.13 1.58 -4.83
CA ILE A 128 -7.67 0.99 -3.56
C ILE A 128 -6.32 1.61 -3.13
N ALA A 129 -5.38 1.77 -4.05
CA ALA A 129 -4.11 2.44 -3.77
C ALA A 129 -4.34 3.90 -3.32
N GLN A 130 -5.24 4.62 -4.00
CA GLN A 130 -5.64 5.97 -3.65
C GLN A 130 -6.27 6.04 -2.25
N ALA A 131 -7.15 5.09 -1.91
CA ALA A 131 -7.74 4.99 -0.57
C ALA A 131 -6.67 4.78 0.51
N CYS A 132 -5.56 4.11 0.19
CA CYS A 132 -4.38 3.96 1.06
C CYS A 132 -3.46 5.20 1.10
N GLY A 133 -3.83 6.28 0.40
CA GLY A 133 -3.07 7.52 0.31
C GLY A 133 -1.95 7.50 -0.74
N ARG A 134 -2.03 6.61 -1.74
CA ARG A 134 -1.03 6.50 -2.82
C ARG A 134 -1.63 6.94 -4.15
N MET A 135 -1.05 7.98 -4.75
CA MET A 135 -1.41 8.39 -6.11
C MET A 135 -0.69 7.47 -7.10
N LEU A 136 -1.27 6.31 -7.35
CA LEU A 136 -0.74 5.29 -8.25
C LEU A 136 -1.78 4.94 -9.32
N GLU A 137 -1.41 5.09 -10.59
CA GLU A 137 -2.16 4.56 -11.71
C GLU A 137 -1.71 3.13 -11.99
N VAL A 138 -2.58 2.17 -11.71
CA VAL A 138 -2.30 0.74 -11.90
C VAL A 138 -2.70 0.34 -13.32
N ARG A 139 -1.77 -0.29 -14.05
CA ARG A 139 -1.99 -0.77 -15.42
C ARG A 139 -1.99 -2.29 -15.43
N GLY A 140 -3.06 -2.89 -15.94
CA GLY A 140 -3.26 -4.33 -15.96
C GLY A 140 -3.73 -4.90 -14.62
N ASP A 141 -3.65 -6.23 -14.52
CA ASP A 141 -4.10 -6.95 -13.34
C ASP A 141 -3.25 -6.62 -12.12
N ALA A 142 -3.88 -6.70 -10.94
CA ALA A 142 -3.21 -6.45 -9.68
C ALA A 142 -3.60 -7.48 -8.62
N PHE A 143 -2.75 -7.63 -7.62
CA PHE A 143 -2.97 -8.54 -6.51
C PHE A 143 -2.65 -7.88 -5.18
N ILE A 144 -3.40 -8.17 -4.12
CA ILE A 144 -3.12 -7.69 -2.77
C ILE A 144 -2.80 -8.88 -1.88
N GLY A 145 -1.64 -8.83 -1.24
CA GLY A 145 -1.18 -9.84 -0.28
C GLY A 145 -0.74 -9.23 1.04
N ARG A 146 -0.77 -10.04 2.10
CA ARG A 146 -0.33 -9.68 3.44
C ARG A 146 0.86 -10.50 3.87
N VAL A 147 1.80 -9.86 4.54
CA VAL A 147 2.98 -10.49 5.12
C VAL A 147 3.17 -10.01 6.56
N PHE A 148 3.69 -10.88 7.41
CA PHE A 148 4.40 -10.47 8.60
C PHE A 148 5.90 -10.57 8.30
N ASP A 149 6.63 -9.51 8.59
CA ASP A 149 8.08 -9.47 8.41
C ASP A 149 8.70 -8.48 9.41
N ASN A 150 9.46 -9.02 10.36
CA ASN A 150 10.16 -8.29 11.42
C ASN A 150 11.68 -8.43 11.34
N ASP A 151 12.23 -8.68 10.14
CA ASP A 151 13.64 -8.98 9.85
C ASP A 151 14.13 -10.35 10.37
N ASP A 152 13.61 -10.85 11.50
CA ASP A 152 13.96 -12.16 12.06
C ASP A 152 13.06 -13.30 11.54
N ALA A 153 11.81 -12.99 11.19
CA ALA A 153 10.81 -13.96 10.75
C ALA A 153 9.93 -13.39 9.64
N PHE A 154 9.67 -14.23 8.63
CA PHE A 154 8.81 -13.93 7.49
C PHE A 154 7.66 -14.93 7.42
N VAL A 155 6.42 -14.44 7.31
CA VAL A 155 5.23 -15.29 7.18
C VAL A 155 4.23 -14.67 6.21
N ARG A 156 3.78 -15.45 5.21
CA ARG A 156 2.62 -15.10 4.38
C ARG A 156 1.34 -15.25 5.19
N MET A 157 0.49 -14.24 5.16
CA MET A 157 -0.77 -14.23 5.90
C MET A 157 -1.95 -14.16 4.92
N ASP A 158 -3.13 -14.58 5.39
CA ASP A 158 -4.37 -14.37 4.64
C ASP A 158 -4.65 -12.87 4.47
N PHE A 159 -4.95 -12.50 3.23
CA PHE A 159 -5.66 -11.29 2.87
C PHE A 159 -6.89 -11.68 2.06
N LYS A 160 -8.07 -11.53 2.66
CA LYS A 160 -9.34 -12.03 2.09
C LYS A 160 -10.11 -10.97 1.34
N LEU A 161 -10.94 -11.39 0.39
CA LEU A 161 -11.78 -10.47 -0.39
C LEU A 161 -12.71 -9.64 0.51
N SER A 162 -13.21 -10.21 1.59
CA SER A 162 -14.05 -9.52 2.58
C SER A 162 -13.36 -8.33 3.27
N GLU A 163 -12.03 -8.25 3.20
CA GLU A 163 -11.24 -7.16 3.78
C GLU A 163 -11.14 -5.94 2.85
N ILE A 164 -11.55 -6.05 1.59
CA ILE A 164 -11.64 -4.92 0.65
C ILE A 164 -12.95 -4.16 0.92
N ASN A 165 -12.91 -3.26 1.89
CA ASN A 165 -13.99 -2.33 2.18
C ASN A 165 -13.43 -0.95 2.55
N ALA A 166 -14.14 0.13 2.20
CA ALA A 166 -13.65 1.50 2.35
C ALA A 166 -13.36 1.91 3.81
N ASP A 167 -14.03 1.26 4.77
CA ASP A 167 -13.90 1.55 6.20
C ASP A 167 -12.91 0.63 6.94
N ALA A 168 -12.22 -0.24 6.20
CA ALA A 168 -11.35 -1.27 6.75
C ALA A 168 -10.24 -0.63 7.59
N GLU A 169 -9.97 -1.22 8.76
CA GLU A 169 -8.96 -0.70 9.69
C GLU A 169 -7.58 -0.62 9.03
N TRP A 170 -7.24 -1.58 8.16
CA TRP A 170 -5.96 -1.60 7.46
C TRP A 170 -5.79 -0.41 6.49
N ILE A 171 -6.86 0.08 5.86
CA ILE A 171 -6.81 1.29 5.00
C ILE A 171 -6.47 2.51 5.85
N LYS A 172 -7.06 2.64 7.05
CA LYS A 172 -6.76 3.73 7.99
C LYS A 172 -5.30 3.69 8.45
N ILE A 173 -4.77 2.49 8.70
CA ILE A 173 -3.34 2.30 9.00
C ILE A 173 -2.48 2.79 7.83
N ALA A 174 -2.82 2.39 6.59
CA ALA A 174 -2.08 2.80 5.39
C ALA A 174 -2.08 4.34 5.19
N GLN A 175 -3.24 4.99 5.34
CA GLN A 175 -3.37 6.45 5.25
C GLN A 175 -2.51 7.19 6.27
N ASN A 176 -2.46 6.68 7.50
CA ASN A 176 -1.64 7.27 8.57
C ASN A 176 -0.13 7.16 8.28
N GLN A 177 0.30 6.16 7.51
CA GLN A 177 1.70 6.00 7.10
C GLN A 177 2.09 6.92 5.94
N THR A 178 1.19 7.14 4.98
CA THR A 178 1.45 7.96 3.77
C THR A 178 1.29 9.44 4.02
N ASN A 179 0.47 9.84 4.99
CA ASN A 179 0.21 11.24 5.30
C ASN A 179 0.55 11.58 6.76
N PRO A 180 1.84 11.76 7.10
CA PRO A 180 2.23 12.17 8.45
C PRO A 180 1.69 13.56 8.86
N LYS A 181 1.05 14.30 7.93
CA LYS A 181 0.35 15.57 8.17
C LYS A 181 -1.19 15.45 8.26
N ALA A 182 -1.78 14.25 8.10
CA ALA A 182 -3.21 13.99 8.31
C ALA A 182 -3.53 13.24 9.61
N ALA A 183 -2.60 13.21 10.56
CA ALA A 183 -3.02 13.40 11.94
C ALA A 183 -3.48 14.87 12.04
N ALA A 184 -4.75 15.24 12.18
CA ALA A 184 -5.92 14.51 12.66
C ALA A 184 -7.15 15.45 12.46
N PRO A 185 -8.13 15.48 13.39
CA PRO A 185 -8.36 16.74 14.07
C PRO A 185 -7.61 16.64 15.39
N VAL A 186 -6.34 17.06 15.39
CA VAL A 186 -5.75 17.57 16.62
C VAL A 186 -6.59 18.81 16.87
N THR A 187 -7.50 18.73 17.85
CA THR A 187 -8.14 19.92 18.41
C THR A 187 -7.08 20.99 18.52
N SER A 188 -7.29 22.12 17.85
CA SER A 188 -6.42 23.30 17.78
C SER A 188 -5.47 23.32 18.96
N GLY A 189 -4.16 23.19 18.70
CA GLY A 189 -3.14 22.90 19.70
C GLY A 189 -3.42 23.63 21.01
N ARG A 190 -3.98 22.91 21.99
CA ARG A 190 -4.36 23.51 23.26
C ARG A 190 -3.06 23.77 24.01
N VAL A 191 -2.73 25.05 24.15
CA VAL A 191 -1.59 25.48 24.95
C VAL A 191 -1.88 25.12 26.41
N CYS A 192 -0.84 24.82 27.17
CA CYS A 192 -0.95 24.64 28.61
C CYS A 192 -1.69 25.85 29.23
N ALA A 193 -2.73 25.60 30.00
CA ALA A 193 -3.54 26.63 30.64
C ALA A 193 -2.81 27.34 31.79
N SER A 194 -1.59 26.91 32.15
CA SER A 194 -0.76 27.61 33.13
C SER A 194 -0.26 28.93 32.52
N PRO A 195 -0.52 30.10 33.14
CA PRO A 195 -0.16 31.41 32.57
C PRO A 195 1.32 31.59 32.24
N SER A 196 2.20 30.83 32.91
CA SER A 196 3.65 30.85 32.72
C SER A 196 4.17 29.76 31.78
N CYS A 197 3.31 29.05 31.05
CA CYS A 197 3.70 27.90 30.23
C CYS A 197 3.10 28.00 28.82
N SER A 198 3.96 28.04 27.80
CA SER A 198 3.55 28.03 26.40
C SER A 198 3.68 26.65 25.75
N SER A 199 3.98 25.61 26.52
CA SER A 199 4.11 24.25 26.03
C SER A 199 2.76 23.67 25.61
N LYS A 200 2.77 22.64 24.75
CA LYS A 200 1.57 21.92 24.33
C LYS A 200 0.92 21.21 25.52
N GLY A 201 -0.38 21.43 25.73
CA GLY A 201 -1.18 20.74 26.74
C GLY A 201 -1.55 19.34 26.26
N ILE A 202 -0.94 18.31 26.86
CA ILE A 202 -1.16 16.89 26.50
C ILE A 202 -2.06 16.15 27.50
N HIS A 203 -2.28 16.72 28.68
CA HIS A 203 -3.17 16.20 29.71
C HIS A 203 -4.35 17.15 29.92
N ARG A 204 -5.55 16.62 30.22
CA ARG A 204 -6.73 17.44 30.54
C ARG A 204 -7.10 17.31 32.01
N CYS A 205 -7.71 18.34 32.57
CA CYS A 205 -8.25 18.28 33.93
C CYS A 205 -9.24 17.12 34.06
N SER A 206 -9.00 16.19 34.98
CA SER A 206 -9.84 14.99 35.14
C SER A 206 -11.27 15.30 35.56
N ARG A 207 -11.53 16.48 36.15
CA ARG A 207 -12.84 16.89 36.63
C ARG A 207 -13.71 17.53 35.55
N CYS A 208 -13.22 18.58 34.89
CA CYS A 208 -14.01 19.33 33.90
C CYS A 208 -13.73 18.92 32.46
N GLN A 209 -12.60 18.27 32.20
CA GLN A 209 -12.11 17.91 30.86
C GLN A 209 -11.95 19.11 29.88
N ALA A 210 -12.13 20.35 30.36
CA ALA A 210 -12.10 21.56 29.55
C ALA A 210 -10.69 22.18 29.42
N GLU A 211 -9.92 22.23 30.51
CA GLU A 211 -8.58 22.82 30.55
C GLU A 211 -7.47 21.78 30.34
N TYR A 212 -6.37 22.21 29.72
CA TYR A 212 -5.26 21.36 29.27
C TYR A 212 -3.93 21.79 29.90
N TYR A 213 -3.06 20.83 30.19
CA TYR A 213 -1.78 21.03 30.87
C TYR A 213 -0.70 20.16 30.24
N CYS A 214 0.54 20.66 30.22
CA CYS A 214 1.69 19.86 29.81
C CYS A 214 2.16 18.89 30.90
N SER A 215 1.92 19.22 32.18
CA SER A 215 2.30 18.42 33.34
C SER A 215 1.37 18.62 34.54
N VAL A 216 1.43 17.71 35.51
CA VAL A 216 0.70 17.81 36.78
C VAL A 216 1.12 19.05 37.57
N ASP A 217 2.37 19.50 37.45
CA ASP A 217 2.85 20.69 38.14
C ASP A 217 2.22 21.97 37.58
N CYS A 218 2.06 22.06 36.26
CA CYS A 218 1.33 23.15 35.63
C CYS A 218 -0.15 23.16 36.04
N GLN A 219 -0.78 21.98 36.17
CA GLN A 219 -2.14 21.86 36.69
C GLN A 219 -2.23 22.35 38.14
N LYS A 220 -1.33 21.93 39.03
CA LYS A 220 -1.29 22.35 40.43
C LYS A 220 -1.03 23.85 40.59
N SER A 221 -0.15 24.40 39.77
CA SER A 221 0.14 25.84 39.74
C SER A 221 -1.09 26.65 39.33
N HIS A 222 -1.76 26.25 38.24
CA HIS A 222 -2.98 26.89 37.76
C HIS A 222 -4.21 26.63 38.67
N TRP A 223 -4.19 25.58 39.51
CA TRP A 223 -5.34 25.15 40.30
C TRP A 223 -5.96 26.26 41.16
N ARG A 224 -5.16 27.18 41.69
CA ARG A 224 -5.64 28.30 42.52
C ARG A 224 -6.69 29.16 41.80
N VAL A 225 -6.55 29.33 40.49
CA VAL A 225 -7.48 30.10 39.64
C VAL A 225 -8.49 29.17 38.98
N HIS A 226 -8.04 28.07 38.39
CA HIS A 226 -8.91 27.12 37.68
C HIS A 226 -10.05 26.56 38.53
N LYS A 227 -9.82 26.33 39.84
CA LYS A 227 -10.85 25.77 40.74
C LYS A 227 -12.13 26.61 40.81
N LEU A 228 -12.05 27.91 40.52
CA LEU A 228 -13.19 28.83 40.55
C LEU A 228 -14.16 28.58 39.38
N SER A 229 -13.66 28.11 38.23
CA SER A 229 -14.45 27.83 37.02
C SER A 229 -14.59 26.34 36.70
N CYS A 230 -13.90 25.45 37.42
CA CYS A 230 -13.90 24.00 37.18
C CYS A 230 -15.23 23.34 37.57
N LYS A 231 -16.04 22.96 36.57
CA LYS A 231 -17.30 22.22 36.73
C LYS A 231 -17.27 20.89 35.96
N LYS A 232 -17.91 19.86 36.48
CA LYS A 232 -18.09 18.60 35.72
C LYS A 232 -19.00 18.90 34.52
N PRO A 233 -18.70 18.34 33.34
CA PRO A 233 -19.62 18.40 32.21
C PRO A 233 -20.94 17.71 32.53
#